data_AF-A0A317JDE2-F1
#
_entry.id   AF-A0A317JDE2-F1
#
_cell.length_a   1.000
_cell.length_b   1.000
_cell.length_c   1.000
_cell.angle_alpha   90.00
_cell.angle_beta   90.00
_cell.angle_gamma   90.00
#
_symmetry.space_group_name_H-M   'P 1'
#
loop_
_entity.id
_entity.type
_entity.pdbx_description
1 polymer ?
#
loop_
_entity_poly.entity_id
_entity_poly.type
_entity_poly.pdbx_seq_one_letter_code
_entity_poly.pdbx_strand_id
1 'polypeptide(L)' 'MGLRNQISDRLWDDLDTILDFGERKRRVLEFSHAIASELPVIPLVYPMEVSAIPANLKGYVLNPSSLFETNEIENWEFE' A
#
# COMPACT_ATOMS: atom_id res chain seq x y z
N MET A 1 -0.52 24.98 7.58
CA MET A 1 -1.75 24.82 6.77
C MET A 1 -1.95 23.33 6.59
N GLY A 2 -2.93 22.74 7.27
CA GLY A 2 -3.29 21.34 7.06
C GLY A 2 -4.39 21.28 6.00
N LEU A 3 -4.24 20.38 5.04
CA LEU A 3 -5.31 20.07 4.08
C LEU A 3 -6.48 19.49 4.88
N ARG A 4 -7.68 20.07 4.73
CA ARG A 4 -8.91 19.62 5.35
C ARG A 4 -9.93 19.42 4.24
N ASN A 5 -10.38 18.17 4.06
CA ASN A 5 -11.49 17.85 3.18
C ASN A 5 -12.46 16.93 3.94
N GLN A 6 -13.65 17.46 4.22
CA GLN A 6 -14.64 16.77 5.05
C GLN A 6 -15.10 15.44 4.44
N ILE A 7 -15.03 15.30 3.12
CA ILE A 7 -15.46 14.09 2.41
C ILE A 7 -14.40 12.99 2.60
N SER A 8 -13.12 13.30 2.38
CA SER A 8 -12.00 12.38 2.55
C SER A 8 -11.81 12.00 4.01
N ASP A 9 -11.95 12.96 4.93
CA ASP A 9 -11.85 12.72 6.36
C ASP A 9 -12.92 11.71 6.80
N ARG A 10 -14.18 11.92 6.40
CA ARG A 10 -15.26 10.98 6.71
C ARG A 10 -15.07 9.61 6.05
N LEU A 11 -14.69 9.59 4.77
CA LEU A 11 -14.46 8.35 4.04
C LEU A 11 -13.33 7.54 4.67
N TRP A 12 -12.30 8.20 5.22
CA TRP A 12 -11.20 7.57 5.92
C TRP A 12 -11.64 6.98 7.26
N ASP A 13 -12.37 7.75 8.08
CA ASP A 13 -12.90 7.28 9.37
C ASP A 13 -13.85 6.08 9.21
N ASP A 14 -14.65 6.07 8.13
CA ASP A 14 -15.58 4.96 7.84
C ASP A 14 -14.82 3.64 7.59
N LEU A 15 -13.58 3.66 7.07
CA LEU A 15 -12.81 2.45 6.74
C LEU A 15 -12.51 1.57 7.94
N ASP A 16 -12.40 2.15 9.14
CA ASP A 16 -12.08 1.40 10.37
C ASP A 16 -13.26 0.55 10.85
N THR A 17 -14.48 0.85 10.39
CA THR A 17 -15.70 0.15 10.81
C THR A 17 -16.19 -0.87 9.79
N ILE A 18 -15.64 -0.85 8.57
CA ILE A 18 -16.08 -1.72 7.47
C ILE A 18 -15.33 -3.04 7.52
N LEU A 19 -16.06 -4.10 7.86
CA LEU A 19 -15.54 -5.47 7.91
C LEU A 19 -15.57 -6.19 6.56
N ASP A 20 -16.50 -5.82 5.67
CA ASP A 20 -16.60 -6.42 4.34
C ASP A 20 -15.49 -5.89 3.42
N PHE A 21 -14.70 -6.81 2.86
CA PHE A 21 -13.57 -6.44 2.01
C PHE A 21 -14.01 -5.74 0.71
N GLY A 22 -15.13 -6.17 0.12
CA GLY A 22 -15.64 -5.60 -1.12
C GLY A 22 -16.07 -4.14 -0.94
N GLU A 23 -16.81 -3.88 0.12
CA GLU A 23 -17.23 -2.54 0.52
C GLU A 23 -16.03 -1.68 0.91
N ARG A 24 -15.06 -2.22 1.67
CA ARG A 24 -13.85 -1.49 2.04
C ARG A 24 -13.06 -1.06 0.80
N LYS A 25 -12.88 -1.97 -0.17
CA LYS A 25 -12.22 -1.66 -1.44
C LYS A 25 -12.95 -0.57 -2.21
N ARG A 26 -14.28 -0.61 -2.26
CA ARG A 26 -15.11 0.41 -2.91
C ARG A 26 -14.93 1.78 -2.25
N ARG A 27 -14.92 1.85 -0.92
CA ARG A 27 -14.69 3.09 -0.16
C ARG A 27 -13.29 3.66 -0.32
N VAL A 28 -12.27 2.82 -0.36
CA VAL A 28 -10.89 3.26 -0.65
C VAL A 28 -10.79 3.88 -2.04
N LEU A 29 -11.52 3.35 -3.02
CA LEU A 29 -11.57 3.93 -4.37
C LEU A 29 -12.27 5.31 -4.36
N GLU A 30 -13.40 5.45 -3.66
CA GLU A 30 -14.08 6.74 -3.47
C GLU A 30 -13.15 7.78 -2.80
N PHE A 31 -12.45 7.37 -1.74
CA PHE A 31 -11.47 8.20 -1.06
C PHE A 31 -10.35 8.64 -2.00
N SER A 32 -9.79 7.72 -2.78
CA SER A 32 -8.71 8.00 -3.74
C SER A 32 -9.14 9.02 -4.81
N HIS A 33 -10.39 8.94 -5.29
CA HIS A 33 -10.94 9.94 -6.21
C HIS A 33 -11.14 11.31 -5.57
N ALA A 34 -11.65 11.37 -4.33
CA ALA A 34 -11.79 12.62 -3.60
C ALA A 34 -10.44 13.31 -3.39
N ILE A 35 -9.44 12.54 -2.94
CA ILE A 35 -8.05 12.96 -2.75
C ILE A 35 -7.43 13.45 -4.05
N ALA A 36 -7.56 12.71 -5.15
CA ALA A 36 -6.98 13.10 -6.44
C ALA A 36 -7.62 14.36 -7.04
N SER A 37 -8.89 14.63 -6.73
CA SER A 37 -9.62 15.79 -7.24
C SER A 37 -9.31 17.08 -6.47
N GLU A 38 -8.93 16.96 -5.21
CA GLU A 38 -8.81 18.10 -4.31
C GLU A 38 -7.39 18.39 -3.81
N LEU A 39 -6.51 17.38 -3.78
CA LEU A 39 -5.16 17.58 -3.32
C LEU A 39 -4.25 18.02 -4.47
N PRO A 40 -3.46 19.10 -4.29
CA PRO A 40 -2.48 19.54 -5.27
C PRO A 40 -1.19 18.70 -5.20
N VAL A 41 -1.32 17.38 -5.18
CA VAL A 41 -0.17 16.46 -5.21
C VAL A 41 -0.07 15.86 -6.60
N ILE A 42 1.13 15.88 -7.16
CA ILE A 42 1.45 15.23 -8.43
C ILE A 42 2.15 13.91 -8.06
N PRO A 43 1.54 12.74 -8.31
CA PRO A 43 2.23 11.46 -8.13
C PRO A 43 3.42 11.41 -9.10
N LEU A 44 4.64 11.33 -8.57
CA LEU A 44 5.85 11.35 -9.41
C LEU A 44 6.27 9.95 -9.81
N VAL A 45 6.45 9.07 -8.82
CA VAL A 45 6.91 7.70 -9.02
C VAL A 45 6.51 6.86 -7.82
N TYR A 46 6.17 5.60 -8.07
CA TYR A 46 6.13 4.58 -7.04
C TYR A 46 7.52 3.95 -6.94
N PRO A 47 8.25 4.09 -5.81
CA PRO A 47 9.59 3.56 -5.69
C PRO A 47 9.58 2.05 -5.92
N MET A 48 10.40 1.59 -6.86
CA MET A 48 10.67 0.17 -7.05
C MET A 48 11.77 -0.22 -6.08
N GLU A 49 11.58 -1.31 -5.37
CA GLU A 49 12.61 -1.90 -4.52
C GLU A 49 13.54 -2.77 -5.35
N VAL A 50 14.81 -2.83 -4.93
CA VAL A 50 15.82 -3.68 -5.53
C VAL A 50 16.56 -4.37 -4.40
N SER A 51 16.61 -5.69 -4.43
CA SER A 51 17.32 -6.48 -3.44
C SER A 51 18.45 -7.27 -4.10
N ALA A 52 19.62 -7.21 -3.50
CA ALA A 52 20.75 -8.06 -3.86
C ALA A 52 20.70 -9.32 -2.99
N ILE A 53 20.54 -10.49 -3.62
CA ILE A 53 20.48 -11.77 -2.93
C ILE A 53 21.62 -12.70 -3.37
N PRO A 54 22.05 -13.64 -2.52
CA PRO A 54 22.96 -14.71 -2.90
C PRO A 54 22.38 -15.52 -4.07
N ALA A 55 23.23 -15.89 -5.03
CA ALA A 55 22.80 -16.63 -6.23
C ALA A 55 22.22 -18.03 -5.92
N ASN A 56 22.57 -18.58 -4.76
CA ASN A 56 22.11 -19.87 -4.27
C ASN A 56 20.92 -19.77 -3.29
N LEU A 57 20.40 -18.57 -3.03
CA LEU A 57 19.17 -18.40 -2.25
C LEU A 57 17.96 -18.78 -3.11
N LYS A 58 17.19 -19.76 -2.65
CA LYS A 58 15.90 -20.18 -3.24
C LYS A 58 14.73 -19.66 -2.39
N GLY A 59 13.56 -19.55 -3.00
CA GLY A 59 12.33 -19.14 -2.29
C GLY A 59 12.21 -17.64 -1.96
N TYR A 60 13.24 -16.84 -2.26
CA TYR A 60 13.17 -15.38 -2.13
C TYR A 60 12.17 -14.77 -3.13
N VAL A 61 11.26 -13.93 -2.63
CA VAL A 61 10.33 -13.13 -3.43
C VAL A 61 10.48 -11.67 -3.02
N LEU A 62 10.69 -10.79 -3.99
CA LEU A 62 10.73 -9.35 -3.76
C LEU A 62 9.32 -8.87 -3.36
N ASN A 63 9.21 -8.27 -2.17
CA ASN A 63 7.94 -7.74 -1.69
C ASN A 63 7.68 -6.35 -2.30
N PRO A 64 6.50 -6.07 -2.85
CA PRO A 64 6.16 -4.72 -3.30
C PRO A 64 5.87 -3.80 -2.10
N SER A 65 6.95 -3.24 -1.54
CA SER A 65 7.04 -1.95 -0.82
C SER A 65 6.12 -1.68 0.39
N SER A 66 5.36 -2.66 0.85
CA SER A 66 4.38 -2.48 1.94
C SER A 66 4.72 -3.33 3.17
N LEU A 67 5.62 -4.30 3.01
CA LEU A 67 6.03 -5.25 4.02
C LEU A 67 7.54 -5.47 3.88
N PHE A 68 8.20 -5.82 4.98
CA PHE A 68 9.62 -6.13 4.97
C PHE A 68 9.93 -7.27 3.99
N GLU A 69 11.09 -7.21 3.35
CA GLU A 69 11.57 -8.22 2.41
C GLU A 69 11.70 -9.60 3.09
N THR A 70 11.86 -9.63 4.42
CA THR A 70 11.95 -10.85 5.24
C THR A 70 10.59 -11.35 5.74
N ASN A 71 9.46 -10.83 5.24
CA ASN A 71 8.12 -11.25 5.70
C ASN A 71 7.82 -12.73 5.40
N GLU A 72 8.53 -13.33 4.45
CA GLU A 72 8.39 -14.73 4.05
C GLU A 72 9.74 -15.49 4.16
N ILE A 73 10.58 -15.12 5.13
CA ILE A 73 11.92 -15.70 5.31
C ILE A 73 11.89 -17.20 5.61
N GLU A 74 10.79 -17.71 6.14
CA GLU A 74 10.56 -19.14 6.39
C GLU A 74 10.54 -19.99 5.12
N ASN A 75 10.32 -19.37 3.95
CA ASN A 75 10.34 -20.04 2.65
C ASN A 75 11.74 -20.08 2.02
N TRP A 76 12.76 -19.50 2.67
CA TRP A 76 14.07 -19.35 2.09
C TRP A 76 14.94 -20.59 2.33
N GLU A 77 15.58 -21.06 1.26
CA GLU A 77 16.48 -22.19 1.30
C GLU A 77 17.85 -21.81 0.75
N PHE A 78 18.90 -22.23 1.44
CA PHE A 78 20.29 -22.08 1.01
C PHE A 78 20.81 -23.44 0.55
N GLU A 79 21.16 -23.53 -0.74
CA GLU A 79 21.77 -24.72 -1.36
C GLU A 79 23.26 -24.54 -1.64
#